data_AF-F5LP31-F1
#
_entry.id   AF-F5LP31-F1
#
_cell.length_a   1.000
_cell.length_b   1.000
_cell.length_c   1.000
_cell.angle_alpha   90.00
_cell.angle_beta   90.00
_cell.angle_gamma   90.00
#
_symmetry.space_group_name_H-M   'P 1'
#
loop_
_entity.id
_entity.type
_entity.pdbx_description
1 polymer ?
#
loop_
_entity_poly.entity_id
_entity_poly.type
_entity_poly.pdbx_seq_one_letter_code
_entity_poly.pdbx_strand_id
1 'polypeptide(L)'
;MKRIFLLIVLILSAAGCESRPEAEPAPKPLADFYQTDWGKIDRIDIRNGATGELKTFKEKEILRKWINEARIIEITPDPNQEARTGFRYSANLYEGDQLKFGFTDSHIGNVYILPSEQLHNLLKNLFES
;
A
#
# COMPACT_ATOMS: atom_id res chain seq x y z
N MET A 1 -37.64 47.37 8.74
CA MET A 1 -36.45 46.82 8.05
C MET A 1 -35.93 45.52 8.68
N LYS A 2 -36.81 44.58 9.08
CA LYS A 2 -36.42 43.27 9.67
C LYS A 2 -36.77 42.07 8.79
N ARG A 3 -37.54 42.28 7.71
CA ARG A 3 -37.96 41.23 6.76
C ARG A 3 -37.00 41.03 5.58
N ILE A 4 -36.13 42.01 5.31
CA ILE A 4 -35.14 41.91 4.24
C ILE A 4 -33.97 41.04 4.68
N PHE A 5 -33.55 41.12 5.95
CA PHE A 5 -32.37 40.38 6.46
C PHE A 5 -32.50 38.84 6.39
N LEU A 6 -33.72 38.31 6.28
CA LEU A 6 -33.99 36.87 6.26
C LEU A 6 -33.82 36.24 4.86
N LEU A 7 -33.77 37.06 3.80
CA LEU A 7 -33.59 36.57 2.43
C LEU A 7 -32.13 36.39 2.02
N ILE A 8 -31.18 37.03 2.71
CA ILE A 8 -29.75 36.98 2.37
C ILE A 8 -29.10 35.72 2.97
N VAL A 9 -29.64 35.22 4.09
CA VAL A 9 -29.15 33.99 4.75
C VAL A 9 -29.53 32.72 3.96
N LEU A 10 -30.57 32.77 3.13
CA LEU A 10 -31.03 31.61 2.34
C LEU A 10 -30.28 31.41 1.01
N ILE A 11 -29.47 32.40 0.57
CA ILE A 11 -28.76 32.34 -0.71
C ILE A 11 -27.32 31.77 -0.54
N LEU A 12 -26.80 31.70 0.69
CA LEU A 12 -25.46 31.17 0.97
C LEU A 12 -25.37 29.64 1.09
N SER A 13 -26.48 28.91 1.03
CA SER A 13 -26.49 27.43 1.13
C SER A 13 -26.41 26.70 -0.22
N ALA A 14 -26.29 27.43 -1.34
CA ALA A 14 -26.27 26.83 -2.69
C ALA A 14 -24.88 26.71 -3.32
N ALA A 15 -23.80 26.93 -2.57
CA ALA A 15 -22.48 26.43 -2.97
C ALA A 15 -22.39 24.93 -2.58
N GLY A 16 -23.17 24.10 -3.27
CA GLY A 16 -22.89 22.67 -3.30
C GLY A 16 -21.49 22.51 -3.89
N CYS A 17 -20.53 22.10 -3.07
CA CYS A 17 -19.29 21.53 -3.59
C CYS A 17 -19.71 20.36 -4.49
N GLU A 18 -19.69 20.59 -5.80
CA GLU A 18 -19.72 19.54 -6.79
C GLU A 18 -18.54 18.63 -6.45
N SER A 19 -18.82 17.51 -5.78
CA SER A 19 -17.85 16.45 -5.55
C SER A 19 -17.50 15.92 -6.93
N ARG A 20 -16.48 16.54 -7.54
CA ARG A 20 -15.80 15.96 -8.70
C ARG A 20 -15.53 14.51 -8.33
N PRO A 21 -15.78 13.54 -9.24
CA PRO A 21 -15.29 12.19 -9.00
C PRO A 21 -13.83 12.33 -8.63
N GLU A 22 -13.45 11.91 -7.42
CA GLU A 22 -12.05 11.78 -7.07
C GLU A 22 -11.46 10.94 -8.20
N ALA A 23 -10.48 11.53 -8.92
CA ALA A 23 -9.85 10.82 -10.01
C ALA A 23 -9.39 9.46 -9.47
N GLU A 24 -9.77 8.38 -10.16
CA GLU A 24 -9.38 7.03 -9.73
C GLU A 24 -7.87 7.03 -9.46
N PRO A 25 -7.43 6.53 -8.30
CA PRO A 25 -6.02 6.61 -7.93
C PRO A 25 -5.20 5.84 -8.96
N ALA A 26 -4.34 6.57 -9.67
CA ALA A 26 -3.50 5.99 -10.70
C ALA A 26 -2.55 4.94 -10.10
N PRO A 27 -2.25 3.86 -10.85
CA PRO A 27 -1.20 2.92 -10.46
C PRO A 27 0.12 3.65 -10.25
N LYS A 28 0.87 3.24 -9.24
CA LYS A 28 2.24 3.70 -9.03
C LYS A 28 3.13 2.54 -8.57
N PRO A 29 4.44 2.57 -8.88
CA PRO A 29 5.37 1.54 -8.44
C PRO A 29 5.38 1.36 -6.92
N LEU A 30 5.59 0.13 -6.44
CA LEU A 30 5.77 -0.17 -5.02
C LEU A 30 6.91 0.67 -4.40
N ALA A 31 7.93 0.99 -5.20
CA ALA A 31 9.02 1.89 -4.82
C ALA A 31 8.54 3.24 -4.29
N ASP A 32 7.42 3.77 -4.78
CA ASP A 32 6.91 5.09 -4.37
C ASP A 32 6.31 5.09 -2.97
N PHE A 33 6.04 3.90 -2.40
CA PHE A 33 5.57 3.75 -1.02
C PHE A 33 6.73 3.63 -0.01
N TYR A 34 7.96 3.46 -0.49
CA TYR A 34 9.15 3.35 0.34
C TYR A 34 10.22 4.36 -0.08
N GLN A 35 10.35 5.41 0.72
CA GLN A 35 11.22 6.56 0.41
C GLN A 35 12.70 6.34 0.75
N THR A 36 13.06 5.19 1.34
CA THR A 36 14.44 4.91 1.74
C THR A 36 15.14 4.05 0.68
N ASP A 37 16.47 3.96 0.79
CA ASP A 37 17.29 3.19 -0.13
C ASP A 37 17.03 1.68 -0.01
N TRP A 38 16.47 1.09 -1.08
CA TRP A 38 16.25 -0.34 -1.22
C TRP A 38 17.56 -1.15 -1.21
N GLY A 39 18.69 -0.55 -1.59
CA GLY A 39 19.99 -1.20 -1.63
C GLY A 39 20.59 -1.53 -0.26
N LYS A 40 20.04 -0.95 0.81
CA LYS A 40 20.46 -1.20 2.20
C LYS A 40 19.71 -2.32 2.89
N ILE A 41 18.69 -2.88 2.24
CA ILE A 41 17.93 -3.98 2.79
C ILE A 41 18.80 -5.23 2.83
N ASP A 42 18.98 -5.80 4.02
CA ASP A 42 19.81 -6.97 4.28
C ASP A 42 19.02 -8.16 4.84
N ARG A 43 17.72 -7.99 5.10
CA ARG A 43 16.81 -9.04 5.50
C ARG A 43 15.39 -8.79 5.00
N ILE A 44 14.74 -9.87 4.54
CA ILE A 44 13.31 -9.92 4.29
C ILE A 44 12.70 -11.01 5.16
N ASP A 45 11.69 -10.65 5.95
CA ASP A 45 10.83 -11.62 6.63
C ASP A 45 9.50 -11.69 5.89
N ILE A 46 9.10 -12.88 5.46
CA ILE A 46 7.83 -13.12 4.77
C ILE A 46 6.95 -14.08 5.57
N ARG A 47 5.69 -13.69 5.75
CA ARG A 47 4.72 -14.46 6.53
C ARG A 47 3.58 -14.93 5.63
N ASN A 48 3.21 -16.20 5.77
CA ASN A 48 1.98 -16.74 5.21
C ASN A 48 0.81 -16.39 6.15
N GLY A 49 -0.20 -15.69 5.63
CA GLY A 49 -1.36 -15.24 6.42
C GLY A 49 -2.34 -16.35 6.81
N ALA A 50 -2.32 -17.49 6.10
CA ALA A 50 -3.17 -18.64 6.41
C ALA A 50 -2.58 -19.53 7.50
N THR A 51 -1.25 -19.75 7.49
CA THR A 51 -0.58 -20.65 8.45
C THR A 51 0.12 -19.91 9.60
N GLY A 52 0.41 -18.62 9.42
CA GLY A 52 1.23 -17.83 10.34
C GLY A 52 2.73 -18.10 10.23
N GLU A 53 3.15 -19.06 9.40
CA GLU A 53 4.56 -19.41 9.19
C GLU A 53 5.36 -18.20 8.70
N LEU A 54 6.56 -18.05 9.27
CA LEU A 54 7.50 -16.97 8.96
C LEU A 54 8.76 -17.58 8.37
N LYS A 55 9.18 -17.08 7.21
CA LYS A 55 10.50 -17.36 6.63
C LYS A 55 11.33 -16.08 6.58
N THR A 56 12.62 -16.22 6.84
CA THR A 56 13.58 -15.11 6.87
C THR A 56 14.64 -15.36 5.80
N PHE A 57 14.89 -14.36 4.97
CA PHE A 57 15.84 -14.38 3.87
C PHE A 57 16.93 -13.35 4.12
N LYS A 58 18.19 -13.75 3.97
CA LYS A 58 19.38 -12.89 4.17
C LYS A 58 20.41 -13.03 3.04
N GLU A 59 20.18 -13.94 2.10
CA GLU A 59 21.06 -14.24 0.99
C GLU A 59 21.04 -13.08 -0.01
N LYS A 60 22.17 -12.39 -0.16
CA LYS A 60 22.29 -11.16 -0.97
C LYS A 60 21.73 -11.29 -2.40
N GLU A 61 21.94 -12.43 -3.05
CA GLU A 61 21.45 -12.66 -4.42
C GLU A 61 19.92 -12.81 -4.46
N ILE A 62 19.33 -13.50 -3.48
CA ILE A 62 17.87 -13.62 -3.35
C ILE A 62 17.27 -12.24 -3.08
N LEU A 63 17.83 -11.50 -2.12
CA LEU A 63 17.38 -10.15 -1.76
C LEU A 63 17.44 -9.20 -2.96
N ARG A 64 18.57 -9.13 -3.67
CA ARG A 64 18.73 -8.23 -4.83
C ARG A 64 17.75 -8.56 -5.94
N LYS A 65 17.60 -9.84 -6.27
CA LYS A 65 16.66 -10.27 -7.31
C LYS A 65 15.24 -9.87 -6.93
N TRP A 66 14.80 -10.27 -5.74
CA TRP A 66 13.46 -10.01 -5.26
C TRP A 66 13.16 -8.50 -5.17
N ILE A 67 14.08 -7.71 -4.63
CA ILE A 67 13.93 -6.25 -4.51
C ILE A 67 13.79 -5.59 -5.88
N ASN A 68 14.61 -5.98 -6.87
CA ASN A 68 14.54 -5.41 -8.20
C ASN A 68 13.19 -5.68 -8.88
N GLU A 69 12.62 -6.88 -8.66
CA GLU A 69 11.30 -7.24 -9.14
C GLU A 69 10.20 -6.49 -8.37
N ALA A 70 10.28 -6.44 -7.03
CA ALA A 70 9.30 -5.80 -6.15
C ALA A 70 9.07 -4.32 -6.46
N ARG A 71 10.17 -3.57 -6.63
CA ARG A 71 10.16 -2.10 -6.74
C ARG A 71 9.32 -1.57 -7.88
N ILE A 72 9.27 -2.31 -8.98
CA ILE A 72 8.62 -1.90 -10.22
C ILE A 72 7.20 -2.44 -10.35
N ILE A 73 6.71 -3.21 -9.38
CA ILE A 73 5.32 -3.68 -9.40
C ILE A 73 4.40 -2.48 -9.25
N GLU A 74 3.52 -2.31 -10.22
CA GLU A 74 2.49 -1.28 -10.20
C GLU A 74 1.42 -1.65 -9.16
N ILE A 75 1.15 -0.70 -8.27
CA ILE A 75 0.18 -0.80 -7.20
C ILE A 75 -0.92 0.21 -7.45
N THR A 76 -2.14 -0.29 -7.55
CA THR A 76 -3.35 0.55 -7.65
C THR A 76 -4.00 0.65 -6.27
N PRO A 77 -4.03 1.84 -5.64
CA PRO A 77 -4.83 2.04 -4.43
C PRO A 77 -6.30 1.72 -4.69
N ASP A 78 -6.97 1.13 -3.71
CA ASP A 78 -8.41 0.87 -3.82
C ASP A 78 -9.18 2.19 -3.64
N PRO A 79 -10.10 2.59 -4.54
CA PRO A 79 -10.93 3.77 -4.29
C PRO A 79 -11.76 3.64 -3.00
N ASN A 80 -12.09 2.41 -2.58
CA ASN A 80 -12.67 2.14 -1.27
C ASN A 80 -11.59 1.83 -0.23
N GLN A 81 -11.22 2.83 0.57
CA GLN A 81 -10.26 2.75 1.68
C GLN A 81 -10.89 2.31 3.02
N GLU A 82 -12.08 1.70 3.02
CA GLU A 82 -12.64 1.08 4.22
C GLU A 82 -11.70 0.03 4.82
N ALA A 83 -11.66 -0.02 6.14
CA ALA A 83 -10.77 -0.92 6.85
C ALA A 83 -11.11 -2.39 6.55
N ARG A 84 -10.08 -3.16 6.14
CA ARG A 84 -10.17 -4.59 5.87
C ARG A 84 -9.15 -5.34 6.71
N THR A 85 -9.47 -6.57 7.06
CA THR A 85 -8.58 -7.46 7.81
C THR A 85 -8.12 -8.63 6.93
N GLY A 86 -6.97 -9.19 7.30
CA GLY A 86 -6.40 -10.33 6.59
C GLY A 86 -5.50 -9.96 5.41
N PHE A 87 -4.67 -10.93 5.06
CA PHE A 87 -3.75 -10.91 3.93
C PHE A 87 -3.36 -12.36 3.62
N ARG A 88 -2.90 -12.64 2.40
CA ARG A 88 -2.35 -13.97 2.07
C ARG A 88 -0.87 -14.04 2.39
N TYR A 89 -0.14 -12.94 2.13
CA TYR A 89 1.26 -12.82 2.48
C TYR A 89 1.60 -11.41 2.97
N SER A 90 2.54 -11.31 3.92
CA SER A 90 3.15 -10.04 4.34
C SER A 90 4.66 -10.10 4.18
N ALA A 91 5.29 -9.02 3.74
CA ALA A 91 6.74 -8.86 3.70
C ALA A 91 7.19 -7.69 4.57
N ASN A 92 8.23 -7.92 5.37
CA ASN A 92 8.91 -6.94 6.18
C ASN A 92 10.38 -6.87 5.75
N LEU A 93 10.84 -5.67 5.39
CA LEU A 93 12.19 -5.38 4.89
C LEU A 93 12.97 -4.64 5.96
N TYR A 94 14.18 -5.11 6.24
CA TYR A 94 15.03 -4.59 7.31
C TYR A 94 16.39 -4.11 6.79
N GLU A 95 16.93 -3.12 7.50
CA GLU A 95 18.34 -2.73 7.45
C GLU A 95 18.92 -3.01 8.84
N GLY A 96 19.72 -4.07 8.97
CA GLY A 96 20.12 -4.64 10.24
C GLY A 96 18.90 -5.14 11.03
N ASP A 97 18.71 -4.58 12.23
CA ASP A 97 17.56 -4.91 13.09
C ASP A 97 16.40 -3.92 12.95
N GLN A 98 16.55 -2.88 12.13
CA GLN A 98 15.52 -1.86 11.95
C GLN A 98 14.55 -2.23 10.83
N LEU A 99 13.26 -2.33 11.15
CA LEU A 99 12.20 -2.44 10.14
C LEU A 99 12.14 -1.12 9.35
N LYS A 100 12.29 -1.21 8.03
CA LYS A 100 12.26 -0.05 7.13
C LYS A 100 10.98 0.02 6.31
N PHE A 101 10.46 -1.13 5.90
CA PHE A 101 9.24 -1.19 5.09
C PHE A 101 8.48 -2.48 5.37
N GLY A 102 7.16 -2.36 5.53
CA GLY A 102 6.27 -3.50 5.72
C GLY A 102 5.02 -3.33 4.88
N PHE A 103 4.61 -4.40 4.22
CA PHE A 103 3.39 -4.41 3.40
C PHE A 103 2.82 -5.81 3.29
N THR A 104 1.57 -5.87 2.84
CA THR A 104 0.88 -7.10 2.49
C THR A 104 0.39 -7.05 1.06
N ASP A 105 -0.19 -8.14 0.59
CA ASP A 105 -0.91 -8.17 -0.68
C ASP A 105 -2.33 -7.56 -0.60
N SER A 106 -2.67 -6.92 0.51
CA SER A 106 -3.95 -6.21 0.74
C SER A 106 -3.79 -4.74 1.10
N HIS A 107 -2.65 -4.33 1.66
CA HIS A 107 -2.37 -2.94 2.00
C HIS A 107 -0.87 -2.64 2.11
N ILE A 108 -0.53 -1.36 1.95
CA ILE A 108 0.81 -0.82 2.20
C ILE A 108 0.67 0.35 3.17
N GLY A 109 1.19 0.20 4.40
CA GLY A 109 0.91 1.15 5.47
C GLY A 109 -0.59 1.28 5.73
N ASN A 110 -1.14 2.48 5.56
CA ASN A 110 -2.57 2.75 5.72
C ASN A 110 -3.34 2.75 4.38
N VAL A 111 -2.71 2.36 3.28
CA VAL A 111 -3.33 2.40 1.94
C VAL A 111 -3.77 0.98 1.55
N TYR A 112 -5.07 0.79 1.42
CA TYR A 112 -5.63 -0.43 0.83
C TYR A 112 -5.43 -0.43 -0.67
N ILE A 113 -5.14 -1.61 -1.23
CA ILE A 113 -4.81 -1.76 -2.65
C ILE A 113 -5.78 -2.74 -3.31
N LEU A 114 -6.01 -2.55 -4.61
CA LEU A 114 -6.70 -3.56 -5.41
C LEU A 114 -5.85 -4.83 -5.51
N PRO A 115 -6.46 -6.01 -5.70
CA PRO A 115 -5.72 -7.26 -5.88
C PRO A 115 -4.71 -7.16 -7.02
N SER A 116 -3.45 -7.49 -6.73
CA SER A 116 -2.36 -7.57 -7.72
C SER A 116 -1.81 -8.98 -7.77
N GLU A 117 -2.01 -9.67 -8.90
CA GLU A 117 -1.44 -11.02 -9.12
C GLU A 117 0.09 -10.98 -9.13
N GLN A 118 0.69 -9.91 -9.67
CA GLN A 118 2.14 -9.74 -9.69
C GLN A 118 2.70 -9.67 -8.27
N LEU A 119 2.10 -8.84 -7.41
CA LEU A 119 2.50 -8.72 -6.00
C LEU A 119 2.30 -10.05 -5.25
N HIS A 120 1.14 -10.68 -5.47
CA HIS A 120 0.82 -11.96 -4.84
C HIS A 120 1.83 -13.05 -5.20
N ASN A 121 2.13 -13.20 -6.50
CA ASN A 121 3.05 -14.21 -6.99
C ASN A 121 4.48 -13.93 -6.53
N LEU A 122 4.91 -12.67 -6.50
CA LEU A 122 6.23 -12.29 -5.98
C LEU A 122 6.40 -12.71 -4.51
N LEU A 123 5.40 -12.45 -3.67
CA LEU A 123 5.40 -12.85 -2.26
C LEU A 123 5.36 -14.37 -2.12
N LYS A 124 4.42 -15.03 -2.80
CA LYS A 124 4.28 -16.49 -2.77
C LYS A 124 5.57 -17.19 -3.20
N ASN A 125 6.18 -16.76 -4.30
CA ASN A 125 7.40 -17.37 -4.83
C ASN A 125 8.59 -17.23 -3.88
N LEU A 126 8.73 -16.09 -3.19
CA LEU A 126 9.77 -15.96 -2.16
C LEU A 126 9.47 -16.91 -0.99
N PHE A 127 8.22 -16.95 -0.51
CA PHE A 127 7.84 -17.83 0.58
C PHE A 127 8.05 -19.32 0.24
N GLU A 128 7.81 -19.73 -1.00
CA GLU A 128 7.96 -21.12 -1.44
C GLU A 128 9.39 -21.51 -1.85
N SER A 129 10.32 -20.55 -1.87
CA SER A 129 11.74 -20.82 -2.15
C SER A 129 12.47 -21.54 -1.01
#